data_AF-A0A938LMH3-F1
#
_entry.id   AF-A0A938LMH3-F1
#
_cell.length_a   1.000
_cell.length_b   1.000
_cell.length_c   1.000
_cell.angle_alpha   90.00
_cell.angle_beta   90.00
_cell.angle_gamma   90.00
#
_symmetry.space_group_name_H-M   'P 1'
#
loop_
_entity.id
_entity.type
_entity.pdbx_description
1 polymer ?
#
loop_
_entity_poly.entity_id
_entity_poly.type
_entity_poly.pdbx_seq_one_letter_code
_entity_poly.pdbx_strand_id
1 'polypeptide(L)'
;MRYDPFLFNLEKDARAGLGMTCTDKFGQPVSMPKWSQSCDFSVDPVSVRGDNHLGWGLPHQKGPGGASPTLPGDAAGLFESVRDGIKTWSFDVFRSVCRALSEHGATPQNTATVIGAFTLLNDRKYPTGGKRRSHILHLVRSELFRLLRSLPRIKTDDPSLGPYRVIDLKTKGDLRGPARDETTLVIDAQGFPPEGEGCDATLLCDAYLKGWRRFITFGLNGQRFHGCGLGPETDGVTIDIYGSSGDYLASGIDGLTITVHGNAQDQLGQIIKRGKLVVHGDVGQTFMYGAKGGDVFILGNGAGRPLINSVGRPKVVINGTCLDFLAESFMAGNPLAGGGFVILNGIRLDEDGKVVPLPEPYPGSNLFSLASGGAIYVRDPHHKVVNQQLNGGKFTALTAADWDLILSYLQENERLFGIKVEDLLTVDGRVCKPEEVYRKVTPVALKALAKVATLPGKEKKQTAKA
;
A
#
# COMPACT_ATOMS: atom_id res chain seq x y z
N MET A 1 -3.08 15.67 -9.84
CA MET A 1 -4.19 15.53 -8.88
C MET A 1 -4.87 16.89 -8.79
N ARG A 2 -5.92 17.13 -9.58
CA ARG A 2 -6.82 18.24 -9.25
C ARG A 2 -7.68 17.69 -8.12
N TYR A 3 -7.45 18.14 -6.88
CA TYR A 3 -8.49 18.05 -5.86
C TYR A 3 -9.58 19.03 -6.31
N ASP A 4 -10.45 18.57 -7.21
CA ASP A 4 -11.69 19.26 -7.48
C ASP A 4 -12.65 18.82 -6.38
N PRO A 5 -13.03 19.72 -5.44
CA PRO A 5 -14.04 19.43 -4.45
C PRO A 5 -15.31 18.98 -5.18
N PHE A 6 -15.88 17.86 -4.74
CA PHE A 6 -17.17 17.39 -5.22
C PHE A 6 -18.26 17.92 -4.30
N LEU A 7 -19.31 18.46 -4.91
CA LEU A 7 -20.53 18.86 -4.24
C LEU A 7 -21.57 17.78 -4.54
N PHE A 8 -22.07 17.12 -3.49
CA PHE A 8 -23.17 16.16 -3.59
C PHE A 8 -24.45 16.86 -3.13
N ASN A 9 -25.39 17.05 -4.05
CA ASN A 9 -26.68 17.65 -3.74
C ASN A 9 -27.76 16.57 -3.70
N LEU A 10 -28.65 16.68 -2.72
CA LEU A 10 -29.83 15.83 -2.63
C LEU A 10 -31.05 16.61 -3.10
N GLU A 11 -31.62 16.20 -4.21
CA GLU A 11 -32.79 16.81 -4.83
C GLU A 11 -34.00 15.89 -4.68
N LYS A 12 -35.19 16.45 -4.43
CA LYS A 12 -36.41 15.64 -4.39
C LYS A 12 -36.84 15.32 -5.83
N ASP A 13 -36.76 14.05 -6.20
CA ASP A 13 -37.32 13.53 -7.44
C ASP A 13 -38.81 13.22 -7.22
N ALA A 14 -39.67 13.83 -8.03
CA ALA A 14 -41.11 13.71 -7.97
C ALA A 14 -41.64 12.28 -8.18
N ARG A 15 -40.80 11.32 -8.63
CA ARG A 15 -41.19 9.91 -8.83
C ARG A 15 -40.39 8.88 -8.02
N ALA A 16 -39.28 9.25 -7.39
CA ALA A 16 -38.33 8.29 -6.80
C ALA A 16 -37.76 8.65 -5.41
N GLY A 17 -38.21 9.74 -4.78
CA GLY A 17 -37.73 10.14 -3.45
C GLY A 17 -36.62 11.20 -3.52
N LEU A 18 -35.47 10.98 -2.86
CA LEU A 18 -34.30 11.87 -2.92
C LEU A 18 -33.31 11.33 -3.97
N GLY A 19 -33.07 12.09 -5.05
CA GLY A 19 -32.00 11.87 -6.02
C GLY A 19 -30.72 12.59 -5.59
N MET A 20 -29.56 12.03 -5.91
CA MET A 20 -28.26 12.64 -5.60
C MET A 20 -27.57 13.08 -6.90
N THR A 21 -27.23 14.36 -7.03
CA THR A 21 -26.40 14.89 -8.12
C THR A 21 -25.00 15.17 -7.60
N CYS A 22 -23.99 15.06 -8.47
CA CYS A 22 -22.61 15.36 -8.16
C CYS A 22 -22.07 16.39 -9.16
N THR A 23 -21.52 17.49 -8.65
CA THR A 23 -20.84 18.51 -9.44
C THR A 23 -19.44 18.74 -8.91
N ASP A 24 -18.55 19.29 -9.72
CA ASP A 24 -17.31 19.88 -9.22
C ASP A 24 -17.59 21.24 -8.52
N LYS A 25 -16.54 21.86 -7.97
CA LYS A 25 -16.62 23.19 -7.33
C LYS A 25 -17.04 24.33 -8.27
N PHE A 26 -17.05 24.09 -9.57
CA PHE A 26 -17.47 25.05 -10.59
C PHE A 26 -18.90 24.77 -11.08
N GLY A 27 -19.60 23.83 -10.46
CA GLY A 27 -20.97 23.45 -10.80
C GLY A 27 -21.07 22.56 -12.06
N GLN A 28 -19.96 22.04 -12.57
CA GLN A 28 -19.99 21.13 -13.72
C GLN A 28 -20.39 19.72 -13.27
N PRO A 29 -21.37 19.07 -13.92
CA PRO A 29 -21.76 17.71 -13.59
C PRO A 29 -20.58 16.74 -13.70
N VAL A 30 -20.36 15.96 -12.65
CA VAL A 30 -19.36 14.89 -12.62
C VAL A 30 -20.09 13.57 -12.84
N SER A 31 -19.97 13.02 -14.05
CA SER A 31 -20.57 11.74 -14.40
C SER A 31 -19.65 10.57 -14.02
N MET A 32 -20.26 9.41 -13.76
CA MET A 32 -19.50 8.18 -13.60
C MET A 32 -18.77 7.87 -14.92
N PRO A 33 -17.46 7.54 -14.89
CA PRO A 33 -16.67 7.31 -16.11
C PRO A 33 -17.21 6.20 -17.01
N LYS A 34 -17.92 5.23 -16.41
CA LYS A 34 -18.56 4.09 -17.08
C LYS A 34 -19.79 3.68 -16.29
N TRP A 35 -20.82 3.17 -16.98
CA TRP A 35 -21.93 2.49 -16.32
C TRP A 35 -21.40 1.31 -15.49
N SER A 36 -21.93 1.15 -14.28
CA SER A 36 -21.60 0.02 -13.41
C SER A 36 -22.83 -0.48 -12.69
N GLN A 37 -22.93 -1.80 -12.56
CA GLN A 37 -23.91 -2.49 -11.74
C GLN A 37 -23.59 -2.28 -10.26
N SER A 38 -24.61 -1.98 -9.48
CA SER A 38 -24.56 -1.92 -8.02
C SER A 38 -25.05 -3.24 -7.41
N CYS A 39 -24.44 -3.62 -6.29
CA CYS A 39 -24.90 -4.70 -5.42
C CYS A 39 -25.88 -4.14 -4.38
N ASP A 40 -27.00 -4.82 -4.15
CA ASP A 40 -27.90 -4.54 -3.03
C ASP A 40 -27.36 -5.17 -1.75
N PHE A 41 -26.85 -4.35 -0.84
CA PHE A 41 -26.27 -4.81 0.41
C PHE A 41 -27.28 -5.16 1.50
N SER A 42 -28.57 -4.82 1.32
CA SER A 42 -29.62 -5.10 2.31
C SER A 42 -30.03 -6.57 2.35
N VAL A 43 -29.74 -7.32 1.28
CA VAL A 43 -30.05 -8.75 1.16
C VAL A 43 -28.83 -9.57 1.60
N ASP A 44 -29.05 -10.48 2.56
CA ASP A 44 -28.03 -11.44 3.02
C ASP A 44 -27.80 -12.51 1.92
N PRO A 45 -26.54 -12.91 1.62
CA PRO A 45 -26.17 -13.96 0.65
C PRO A 45 -26.89 -15.32 0.69
N VAL A 46 -27.79 -15.58 1.64
CA VAL A 46 -28.29 -16.92 1.97
C VAL A 46 -29.35 -17.46 0.98
N SER A 47 -29.61 -16.80 -0.15
CA SER A 47 -30.67 -17.28 -1.07
C SER A 47 -30.39 -17.08 -2.55
N VAL A 48 -29.42 -17.81 -3.10
CA VAL A 48 -29.46 -18.12 -4.55
C VAL A 48 -30.14 -19.47 -4.75
N ARG A 49 -31.47 -19.43 -4.90
CA ARG A 49 -32.21 -20.45 -5.65
C ARG A 49 -32.05 -20.11 -7.14
N GLY A 50 -31.36 -20.94 -7.92
CA GLY A 50 -31.69 -21.07 -9.34
C GLY A 50 -30.62 -20.80 -10.41
N ASP A 51 -29.38 -20.45 -10.10
CA ASP A 51 -28.37 -20.26 -11.16
C ASP A 51 -27.51 -21.53 -11.38
N ASN A 52 -27.89 -22.32 -12.39
CA ASN A 52 -27.19 -23.52 -12.87
C ASN A 52 -25.89 -23.23 -13.67
N HIS A 53 -25.31 -22.03 -13.58
CA HIS A 53 -24.09 -21.62 -14.32
C HIS A 53 -22.80 -21.68 -13.51
N LEU A 54 -22.81 -22.39 -12.38
CA LEU A 54 -21.62 -22.62 -11.56
C LEU A 54 -20.77 -23.76 -12.14
N GLY A 55 -19.96 -23.44 -13.16
CA GLY A 55 -18.81 -24.27 -13.55
C GLY A 55 -17.67 -24.22 -12.52
N TRP A 56 -17.80 -23.35 -11.51
CA TRP A 56 -17.08 -23.45 -10.26
C TRP A 56 -17.82 -24.46 -9.39
N GLY A 57 -17.20 -25.61 -9.09
CA GLY A 57 -17.66 -26.44 -7.99
C GLY A 57 -17.65 -25.57 -6.73
N LEU A 58 -18.79 -24.99 -6.37
CA LEU A 58 -18.99 -24.53 -5.02
C LEU A 58 -18.87 -25.78 -4.13
N PRO A 59 -18.35 -25.68 -2.90
CA PRO A 59 -18.24 -26.79 -1.95
C PRO A 59 -19.56 -27.53 -1.64
N HIS A 60 -20.70 -26.99 -2.08
CA HIS A 60 -22.01 -27.62 -1.99
C HIS A 60 -22.48 -28.33 -3.27
N GLN A 61 -21.73 -28.23 -4.38
CA GLN A 61 -21.95 -29.03 -5.58
C GLN A 61 -20.93 -30.18 -5.60
N LYS A 62 -21.40 -31.36 -5.20
CA LYS A 62 -20.73 -32.61 -5.53
C LYS A 62 -20.58 -32.67 -7.05
N GLY A 63 -19.34 -32.73 -7.56
CA GLY A 63 -19.11 -33.07 -8.96
C GLY A 63 -19.70 -34.45 -9.30
N PRO A 64 -19.83 -34.81 -10.59
CA PRO A 64 -20.22 -36.17 -10.97
C PRO A 64 -19.13 -37.14 -10.47
N GLY A 65 -19.36 -37.73 -9.29
CA GLY A 65 -18.36 -38.51 -8.54
C GLY A 65 -18.29 -38.26 -7.04
N GLY A 66 -18.96 -37.22 -6.49
CA GLY A 66 -19.11 -37.06 -5.04
C GLY A 66 -17.91 -36.49 -4.27
N ALA A 67 -16.83 -36.09 -4.94
CA ALA A 67 -15.68 -35.44 -4.32
C ALA A 67 -15.93 -33.93 -4.10
N SER A 68 -15.56 -33.42 -2.92
CA SER A 68 -15.55 -31.98 -2.63
C SER A 68 -14.51 -31.28 -3.52
N PRO A 69 -14.82 -30.11 -4.11
CA PRO A 69 -13.85 -29.37 -4.90
C PRO A 69 -12.68 -28.93 -4.02
N THR A 70 -11.47 -29.35 -4.40
CA THR A 70 -10.22 -28.92 -3.79
C THR A 70 -9.92 -27.48 -4.19
N LEU A 71 -9.59 -26.63 -3.20
CA LEU A 71 -9.12 -25.27 -3.48
C LEU A 71 -7.84 -25.33 -4.34
N PRO A 72 -7.62 -24.38 -5.25
CA PRO A 72 -6.33 -24.19 -5.91
C PRO A 72 -5.20 -24.16 -4.87
N GLY A 73 -4.04 -24.72 -5.23
CA GLY A 73 -2.98 -25.05 -4.27
C GLY A 73 -2.30 -23.87 -3.57
N ASP A 74 -2.44 -22.64 -4.07
CA ASP A 74 -1.87 -21.43 -3.47
C ASP A 74 -2.79 -20.19 -3.59
N ALA A 75 -2.42 -19.11 -2.89
CA ALA A 75 -3.20 -17.88 -2.84
C ALA A 75 -3.32 -17.19 -4.21
N ALA A 76 -2.29 -17.29 -5.04
CA ALA A 76 -2.26 -16.70 -6.37
C ALA A 76 -3.23 -17.40 -7.32
N GLY A 77 -3.19 -18.74 -7.39
CA GLY A 77 -4.11 -19.51 -8.21
C GLY A 77 -5.57 -19.36 -7.78
N LEU A 78 -5.82 -19.23 -6.48
CA LEU A 78 -7.16 -18.92 -5.97
C LEU A 78 -7.62 -17.50 -6.35
N PHE A 79 -6.74 -16.50 -6.24
CA PHE A 79 -7.00 -15.15 -6.71
C PHE A 79 -7.33 -15.12 -8.21
N GLU A 80 -6.53 -15.78 -9.05
CA GLU A 80 -6.72 -15.82 -10.51
C GLU A 80 -8.06 -16.46 -10.88
N SER A 81 -8.40 -17.56 -10.22
CA SER A 81 -9.66 -18.26 -10.40
C SER A 81 -10.87 -17.35 -10.12
N VAL A 82 -10.85 -16.64 -8.99
CA VAL A 82 -11.93 -15.70 -8.61
C VAL A 82 -11.96 -14.49 -9.55
N ARG A 83 -10.80 -13.93 -9.89
CA ARG A 83 -10.65 -12.81 -10.84
C ARG A 83 -11.28 -13.14 -12.20
N ASP A 84 -11.02 -14.34 -12.71
CA ASP A 84 -11.49 -14.74 -14.04
C ASP A 84 -13.01 -15.00 -14.05
N GLY A 85 -13.54 -15.56 -12.97
CA GLY A 85 -14.99 -15.74 -12.79
C GLY A 85 -15.76 -14.44 -12.58
N ILE A 86 -15.18 -13.46 -11.87
CA ILE A 86 -15.84 -12.18 -11.55
C ILE A 86 -16.40 -11.50 -12.79
N LYS A 87 -15.77 -11.59 -13.96
CA LYS A 87 -16.25 -10.87 -15.15
C LYS A 87 -17.66 -11.32 -15.57
N THR A 88 -17.94 -12.61 -15.44
CA THR A 88 -19.19 -13.24 -15.89
C THR A 88 -20.22 -13.43 -14.78
N TRP A 89 -19.79 -13.53 -13.51
CA TRP A 89 -20.68 -13.81 -12.39
C TRP A 89 -21.62 -12.63 -12.06
N SER A 90 -22.80 -12.95 -11.55
CA SER A 90 -23.65 -11.98 -10.84
C SER A 90 -23.00 -11.58 -9.50
N PHE A 91 -23.48 -10.50 -8.88
CA PHE A 91 -23.05 -10.16 -7.52
C PHE A 91 -23.41 -11.25 -6.52
N ASP A 92 -24.54 -11.94 -6.69
CA ASP A 92 -24.97 -12.99 -5.76
C ASP A 92 -24.06 -14.21 -5.84
N VAL A 93 -23.69 -14.64 -7.05
CA VAL A 93 -22.67 -15.70 -7.22
C VAL A 93 -21.35 -15.28 -6.59
N PHE A 94 -20.88 -14.06 -6.84
CA PHE A 94 -19.63 -13.57 -6.24
C PHE A 94 -19.69 -13.53 -4.71
N ARG A 95 -20.81 -13.11 -4.13
CA ARG A 95 -21.05 -13.13 -2.68
C ARG A 95 -20.99 -14.54 -2.12
N SER A 96 -21.66 -15.50 -2.77
CA SER A 96 -21.63 -16.91 -2.35
C SER A 96 -20.22 -17.50 -2.43
N VAL A 97 -19.45 -17.15 -3.47
CA VAL A 97 -18.04 -17.56 -3.59
C VAL A 97 -17.21 -16.98 -2.43
N CYS A 98 -17.30 -15.68 -2.15
CA CYS A 98 -16.58 -15.09 -1.02
C CYS A 98 -16.99 -15.71 0.32
N ARG A 99 -18.27 -16.01 0.53
CA ARG A 99 -18.74 -16.70 1.74
C ARG A 99 -18.15 -18.10 1.88
N ALA A 100 -18.22 -18.89 0.82
CA ALA A 100 -17.62 -20.21 0.80
C ALA A 100 -16.12 -20.14 1.11
N LEU A 101 -15.38 -19.19 0.50
CA LEU A 101 -13.96 -19.00 0.80
C LEU A 101 -13.72 -18.63 2.26
N SER A 102 -14.47 -17.68 2.81
CA SER A 102 -14.38 -17.30 4.23
C SER A 102 -14.60 -18.50 5.16
N GLU A 103 -15.58 -19.36 4.87
CA GLU A 103 -15.86 -20.56 5.67
C GLU A 103 -14.75 -21.62 5.55
N HIS A 104 -14.24 -21.83 4.33
CA HIS A 104 -13.14 -22.77 4.10
C HIS A 104 -11.82 -22.30 4.74
N GLY A 105 -11.58 -20.99 4.74
CA GLY A 105 -10.41 -20.38 5.36
C GLY A 105 -10.38 -20.52 6.88
N ALA A 106 -11.51 -20.80 7.53
CA ALA A 106 -11.54 -21.07 8.97
C ALA A 106 -10.88 -22.42 9.32
N THR A 107 -10.65 -23.29 8.33
CA THR A 107 -9.88 -24.53 8.49
C THR A 107 -8.38 -24.21 8.46
N PRO A 108 -7.58 -24.65 9.46
CA PRO A 108 -6.16 -24.28 9.62
C PRO A 108 -5.30 -24.46 8.38
N GLN A 109 -5.53 -25.53 7.60
CA GLN A 109 -4.77 -25.86 6.40
C GLN A 109 -5.01 -24.86 5.25
N ASN A 110 -6.17 -24.19 5.26
CA ASN A 110 -6.58 -23.27 4.20
C ASN A 110 -6.41 -21.80 4.59
N THR A 111 -6.28 -21.49 5.88
CA THR A 111 -6.33 -20.12 6.42
C THR A 111 -5.37 -19.18 5.71
N ALA A 112 -4.09 -19.55 5.59
CA ALA A 112 -3.07 -18.69 4.97
C ALA A 112 -3.37 -18.43 3.48
N THR A 113 -3.76 -19.47 2.74
CA THR A 113 -4.10 -19.40 1.32
C THR A 113 -5.30 -18.50 1.07
N VAL A 114 -6.36 -18.66 1.86
CA VAL A 114 -7.59 -17.86 1.71
C VAL A 114 -7.38 -16.40 2.13
N ILE A 115 -6.66 -16.14 3.23
CA ILE A 115 -6.28 -14.77 3.61
C ILE A 115 -5.50 -14.14 2.46
N GLY A 116 -4.45 -14.80 1.95
CA GLY A 116 -3.65 -14.30 0.84
C GLY A 116 -4.47 -14.02 -0.43
N ALA A 117 -5.43 -14.89 -0.77
CA ALA A 117 -6.29 -14.67 -1.92
C ALA A 117 -7.21 -13.46 -1.74
N PHE A 118 -7.82 -13.29 -0.55
CA PHE A 118 -8.60 -12.08 -0.25
C PHE A 118 -7.75 -10.82 -0.26
N THR A 119 -6.51 -10.89 0.25
CA THR A 119 -5.54 -9.78 0.19
C THR A 119 -5.24 -9.39 -1.25
N LEU A 120 -4.95 -10.35 -2.13
CA LEU A 120 -4.76 -10.08 -3.56
C LEU A 120 -6.02 -9.50 -4.22
N LEU A 121 -7.20 -10.01 -3.90
CA LEU A 121 -8.48 -9.47 -4.39
C LEU A 121 -8.74 -8.04 -3.90
N ASN A 122 -8.27 -7.67 -2.71
CA ASN A 122 -8.33 -6.32 -2.18
C ASN A 122 -7.33 -5.38 -2.88
N ASP A 123 -6.10 -5.83 -3.03
CA ASP A 123 -4.95 -5.00 -3.40
C ASP A 123 -4.80 -4.81 -4.91
N ARG A 124 -5.07 -5.86 -5.70
CA ARG A 124 -4.87 -5.83 -7.16
C ARG A 124 -6.01 -5.10 -7.86
N LYS A 125 -5.67 -4.39 -8.93
CA LYS A 125 -6.63 -3.86 -9.91
C LYS A 125 -6.78 -4.88 -11.03
N TYR A 126 -8.02 -5.22 -11.36
CA TYR A 126 -8.34 -6.26 -12.34
C TYR A 126 -9.74 -6.01 -12.91
N PRO A 127 -10.05 -6.49 -14.13
CA PRO A 127 -11.33 -6.22 -14.77
C PRO A 127 -12.49 -6.85 -14.00
N THR A 128 -13.48 -6.03 -13.62
CA THR A 128 -14.68 -6.46 -12.87
C THR A 128 -15.90 -6.70 -13.76
N GLY A 129 -15.74 -6.56 -15.08
CA GLY A 129 -16.84 -6.59 -16.04
C GLY A 129 -17.76 -5.39 -15.84
N GLY A 130 -19.06 -5.63 -15.69
CA GLY A 130 -20.04 -4.59 -15.38
C GLY A 130 -20.10 -4.18 -13.91
N LYS A 131 -19.43 -4.87 -12.99
CA LYS A 131 -19.63 -4.68 -11.54
C LYS A 131 -18.79 -3.54 -10.98
N ARG A 132 -19.40 -2.69 -10.14
CA ARG A 132 -18.69 -1.59 -9.49
C ARG A 132 -17.60 -2.11 -8.56
N ARG A 133 -16.35 -1.68 -8.77
CA ARG A 133 -15.19 -2.12 -7.97
C ARG A 133 -15.36 -1.86 -6.47
N SER A 134 -15.90 -0.71 -6.07
CA SER A 134 -16.09 -0.41 -4.63
C SER A 134 -17.02 -1.42 -3.94
N HIS A 135 -17.99 -2.00 -4.68
CA HIS A 135 -18.87 -3.03 -4.15
C HIS A 135 -18.14 -4.38 -4.05
N ILE A 136 -17.32 -4.72 -5.05
CA ILE A 136 -16.43 -5.89 -4.99
C ILE A 136 -15.52 -5.80 -3.75
N LEU A 137 -14.84 -4.67 -3.57
CA LEU A 137 -13.97 -4.45 -2.41
C LEU A 137 -14.72 -4.51 -1.08
N HIS A 138 -15.94 -3.97 -1.00
CA HIS A 138 -16.76 -4.08 0.19
C HIS A 138 -17.03 -5.55 0.54
N LEU A 139 -17.41 -6.37 -0.44
CA LEU A 139 -17.67 -7.80 -0.23
C LEU A 139 -16.40 -8.55 0.18
N VAL A 140 -15.30 -8.36 -0.54
CA VAL A 140 -13.99 -8.96 -0.22
C VAL A 140 -13.55 -8.63 1.21
N ARG A 141 -13.58 -7.34 1.59
CA ARG A 141 -13.17 -6.90 2.93
C ARG A 141 -14.09 -7.43 4.02
N SER A 142 -15.40 -7.43 3.78
CA SER A 142 -16.37 -7.95 4.75
C SER A 142 -16.14 -9.43 5.03
N GLU A 143 -15.85 -10.20 3.99
CA GLU A 143 -15.67 -11.64 4.07
C GLU A 143 -14.28 -12.00 4.64
N LEU A 144 -13.23 -11.27 4.27
CA LEU A 144 -11.91 -11.36 4.92
C LEU A 144 -12.01 -11.06 6.42
N PHE A 145 -12.69 -9.99 6.82
CA PHE A 145 -12.79 -9.62 8.23
C PHE A 145 -13.62 -10.61 9.04
N ARG A 146 -14.63 -11.25 8.43
CA ARG A 146 -15.34 -12.35 9.09
C ARG A 146 -14.44 -13.56 9.30
N LEU A 147 -13.66 -13.95 8.28
CA LEU A 147 -12.68 -15.01 8.42
C LEU A 147 -11.71 -14.67 9.57
N LEU A 148 -11.09 -13.49 9.56
CA LEU A 148 -10.15 -13.08 10.61
C LEU A 148 -10.79 -13.11 12.01
N ARG A 149 -12.05 -12.68 12.16
CA ARG A 149 -12.79 -12.75 13.45
C ARG A 149 -13.17 -14.18 13.87
N SER A 150 -13.29 -15.10 12.93
CA SER A 150 -13.64 -16.50 13.20
C SER A 150 -12.45 -17.36 13.64
N LEU A 151 -11.22 -16.85 13.49
CA LEU A 151 -10.02 -17.56 13.87
C LEU A 151 -9.94 -17.77 15.40
N PRO A 152 -9.14 -18.77 15.86
CA PRO A 152 -9.05 -19.14 17.27
C PRO A 152 -8.64 -17.95 18.16
N ARG A 153 -9.27 -17.84 19.34
CA ARG A 153 -8.97 -16.77 20.30
C ARG A 153 -7.65 -17.01 21.00
N ILE A 154 -6.98 -15.93 21.40
CA ILE A 154 -5.67 -16.00 22.07
C ILE A 154 -5.66 -16.83 23.36
N LYS A 155 -6.79 -16.91 24.07
CA LYS A 155 -6.91 -17.73 25.28
C LYS A 155 -6.87 -19.24 24.99
N THR A 156 -7.15 -19.66 23.76
CA THR A 156 -7.15 -21.07 23.38
C THR A 156 -5.71 -21.56 23.22
N ASP A 157 -5.40 -22.70 23.85
CA ASP A 157 -4.11 -23.39 23.79
C ASP A 157 -4.30 -24.79 23.18
N ASP A 158 -4.60 -24.80 21.88
CA ASP A 158 -4.75 -26.03 21.09
C ASP A 158 -3.93 -25.90 19.79
N PRO A 159 -2.85 -26.70 19.63
CA PRO A 159 -2.02 -26.66 18.42
C PRO A 159 -2.76 -27.07 17.15
N SER A 160 -3.81 -27.91 17.27
CA SER A 160 -4.58 -28.38 16.11
C SER A 160 -5.34 -27.25 15.40
N LEU A 161 -5.50 -26.10 16.08
CA LEU A 161 -6.16 -24.92 15.55
C LEU A 161 -5.25 -24.03 14.68
N GLY A 162 -4.01 -24.44 14.46
CA GLY A 162 -3.08 -23.77 13.55
C GLY A 162 -2.44 -22.51 14.11
N PRO A 163 -1.73 -21.75 13.25
CA PRO A 163 -0.73 -20.78 13.69
C PRO A 163 -1.27 -19.38 14.05
N TYR A 164 -2.58 -19.16 13.90
CA TYR A 164 -3.20 -17.84 14.07
C TYR A 164 -3.93 -17.73 15.41
N ARG A 165 -3.80 -16.58 16.08
CA ARG A 165 -4.60 -16.23 17.27
C ARG A 165 -5.19 -14.84 17.15
N VAL A 166 -6.46 -14.71 17.52
CA VAL A 166 -7.18 -13.44 17.49
C VAL A 166 -7.26 -12.83 18.87
N ILE A 167 -7.03 -11.52 18.93
CA ILE A 167 -7.24 -10.67 20.09
C ILE A 167 -8.02 -9.42 19.68
N ASP A 168 -8.86 -8.93 20.59
CA ASP A 168 -9.68 -7.74 20.41
C ASP A 168 -9.73 -6.91 21.70
N LEU A 169 -10.46 -5.79 21.69
CA LEU A 169 -10.56 -4.89 22.85
C LEU A 169 -11.06 -5.61 24.12
N LYS A 170 -11.96 -6.58 23.97
CA LYS A 170 -12.56 -7.30 25.10
C LYS A 170 -11.61 -8.35 25.68
N THR A 171 -10.77 -8.93 24.82
CA THR A 171 -9.85 -10.02 25.15
C THR A 171 -8.40 -9.56 25.33
N LYS A 172 -8.11 -8.25 25.25
CA LYS A 172 -6.75 -7.70 25.37
C LYS A 172 -6.02 -8.10 26.66
N GLY A 173 -6.75 -8.34 27.74
CA GLY A 173 -6.19 -8.79 29.02
C GLY A 173 -5.67 -10.24 29.00
N ASP A 174 -6.07 -11.03 28.02
CA ASP A 174 -5.62 -12.42 27.82
C ASP A 174 -4.31 -12.49 27.00
N LEU A 175 -3.65 -11.36 26.70
CA LEU A 175 -2.44 -11.33 25.89
C LEU A 175 -1.32 -12.16 26.52
N ARG A 176 -0.83 -13.14 25.75
CA ARG A 176 0.30 -14.01 26.08
C ARG A 176 1.28 -14.09 24.91
N GLY A 177 2.45 -14.68 25.15
CA GLY A 177 3.38 -15.04 24.06
C GLY A 177 2.83 -16.17 23.19
N PRO A 178 3.41 -16.38 21.99
CA PRO A 178 3.02 -17.47 21.11
C PRO A 178 3.30 -18.83 21.76
N ALA A 179 2.37 -19.77 21.62
CA ALA A 179 2.52 -21.15 22.10
C ALA A 179 2.84 -22.09 20.93
N ARG A 180 3.86 -22.95 21.09
CA ARG A 180 4.23 -24.01 20.14
C ARG A 180 4.32 -23.52 18.68
N ASP A 181 3.30 -23.81 17.88
CA ASP A 181 3.23 -23.56 16.43
C ASP A 181 2.53 -22.24 16.07
N GLU A 182 2.17 -21.42 17.05
CA GLU A 182 1.60 -20.10 16.82
C GLU A 182 2.64 -19.12 16.29
N THR A 183 2.33 -18.49 15.16
CA THR A 183 3.25 -17.55 14.51
C THR A 183 2.65 -16.17 14.31
N THR A 184 1.33 -16.05 14.20
CA THR A 184 0.64 -14.83 13.78
C THR A 184 -0.41 -14.38 14.79
N LEU A 185 -0.24 -13.17 15.32
CA LEU A 185 -1.25 -12.51 16.13
C LEU A 185 -2.14 -11.65 15.22
N VAL A 186 -3.45 -11.88 15.29
CA VAL A 186 -4.47 -11.16 14.55
C VAL A 186 -5.18 -10.21 15.52
N ILE A 187 -5.05 -8.91 15.30
CA ILE A 187 -5.60 -7.85 16.15
C ILE A 187 -6.84 -7.26 15.46
N ASP A 188 -8.02 -7.48 16.02
CA ASP A 188 -9.22 -6.74 15.63
C ASP A 188 -9.18 -5.37 16.32
N ALA A 189 -8.79 -4.34 15.58
CA ALA A 189 -8.66 -2.99 16.09
C ALA A 189 -10.00 -2.30 16.37
N GLN A 190 -11.13 -2.93 16.00
CA GLN A 190 -12.44 -2.31 16.16
C GLN A 190 -12.71 -1.98 17.64
N GLY A 191 -13.04 -0.71 17.89
CA GLY A 191 -13.38 -0.19 19.22
C GLY A 191 -12.18 0.23 20.06
N PHE A 192 -10.94 -0.11 19.68
CA PHE A 192 -9.76 0.46 20.36
C PHE A 192 -9.71 1.98 20.17
N PRO A 193 -9.27 2.74 21.19
CA PRO A 193 -9.04 4.17 21.04
C PRO A 193 -7.93 4.41 20.01
N PRO A 194 -7.95 5.55 19.29
CA PRO A 194 -6.97 5.81 18.24
C PRO A 194 -5.53 6.00 18.74
N GLU A 195 -5.36 6.37 20.01
CA GLU A 195 -4.08 6.63 20.67
C GLU A 195 -4.18 6.44 22.18
N GLY A 196 -3.03 6.57 22.86
CA GLY A 196 -2.91 6.41 24.32
C GLY A 196 -2.56 4.98 24.75
N GLU A 197 -2.38 4.78 26.05
CA GLU A 197 -1.87 3.51 26.61
C GLU A 197 -2.76 2.31 26.31
N GLY A 198 -4.06 2.54 26.10
CA GLY A 198 -5.05 1.50 25.84
C GLY A 198 -5.35 1.21 24.38
N CYS A 199 -4.61 1.78 23.41
CA CYS A 199 -4.84 1.54 21.99
C CYS A 199 -4.30 0.19 21.51
N ASP A 200 -4.62 -0.17 20.27
CA ASP A 200 -4.18 -1.42 19.65
C ASP A 200 -2.69 -1.40 19.25
N ALA A 201 -2.11 -0.22 18.98
CA ALA A 201 -0.67 -0.11 18.71
C ALA A 201 0.19 -0.42 19.94
N THR A 202 -0.23 0.00 21.15
CA THR A 202 0.46 -0.38 22.39
C THR A 202 0.30 -1.87 22.69
N LEU A 203 -0.87 -2.45 22.40
CA LEU A 203 -1.08 -3.90 22.47
C LEU A 203 -0.14 -4.67 21.53
N LEU A 204 0.06 -4.19 20.31
CA LEU A 204 1.00 -4.77 19.35
C LEU A 204 2.43 -4.74 19.90
N CYS A 205 2.85 -3.64 20.51
CA CYS A 205 4.16 -3.55 21.16
C CYS A 205 4.33 -4.55 22.29
N ASP A 206 3.34 -4.69 23.18
CA ASP A 206 3.40 -5.69 24.26
C ASP A 206 3.45 -7.12 23.68
N ALA A 207 2.65 -7.39 22.65
CA ALA A 207 2.69 -8.69 21.97
C ALA A 207 4.07 -8.98 21.36
N TYR A 208 4.72 -7.99 20.75
CA TYR A 208 6.08 -8.13 20.25
C TYR A 208 7.08 -8.46 21.37
N LEU A 209 6.99 -7.75 22.50
CA LEU A 209 7.84 -8.03 23.67
C LEU A 209 7.61 -9.45 24.22
N LYS A 210 6.39 -9.96 24.09
CA LYS A 210 6.05 -11.35 24.45
C LYS A 210 6.45 -12.40 23.40
N GLY A 211 7.09 -12.00 22.30
CA GLY A 211 7.67 -12.93 21.32
C GLY A 211 6.92 -13.05 20.00
N TRP A 212 5.77 -12.39 19.82
CA TRP A 212 5.10 -12.36 18.52
C TRP A 212 5.94 -11.61 17.49
N ARG A 213 5.95 -12.10 16.24
CA ARG A 213 6.72 -11.49 15.14
C ARG A 213 5.89 -11.24 13.89
N ARG A 214 4.76 -11.90 13.71
CA ARG A 214 3.84 -11.65 12.59
C ARG A 214 2.52 -11.12 13.11
N PHE A 215 2.05 -10.03 12.53
CA PHE A 215 0.86 -9.33 12.95
C PHE A 215 -0.06 -9.09 11.76
N ILE A 216 -1.36 -9.30 11.96
CA ILE A 216 -2.41 -8.83 11.08
C ILE A 216 -3.31 -7.93 11.91
N THR A 217 -3.30 -6.62 11.66
CA THR A 217 -4.23 -5.69 12.30
C THR A 217 -5.31 -5.29 11.31
N PHE A 218 -6.57 -5.47 11.68
CA PHE A 218 -7.70 -5.21 10.79
C PHE A 218 -8.84 -4.47 11.50
N GLY A 219 -9.81 -3.98 10.73
CA GLY A 219 -10.94 -3.21 11.28
C GLY A 219 -10.58 -1.78 11.72
N LEU A 220 -9.49 -1.24 11.17
CA LEU A 220 -8.99 0.09 11.48
C LEU A 220 -9.90 1.19 10.91
N ASN A 221 -10.12 2.22 11.73
CA ASN A 221 -10.89 3.43 11.46
C ASN A 221 -10.17 4.68 12.03
N GLY A 222 -8.87 4.80 11.77
CA GLY A 222 -8.04 5.94 12.17
C GLY A 222 -7.16 5.73 13.39
N GLN A 223 -7.00 4.49 13.89
CA GLN A 223 -6.03 4.19 14.94
C GLN A 223 -4.60 4.40 14.45
N ARG A 224 -3.76 4.96 15.30
CA ARG A 224 -2.45 5.55 14.95
C ARG A 224 -1.29 4.67 15.41
N PHE A 225 -0.08 5.01 14.95
CA PHE A 225 1.20 4.50 15.50
C PHE A 225 1.52 3.01 15.31
N HIS A 226 0.85 2.28 14.41
CA HIS A 226 1.22 0.88 14.15
C HIS A 226 2.68 0.75 13.71
N GLY A 227 3.43 -0.14 14.36
CA GLY A 227 4.86 -0.35 14.13
C GLY A 227 5.79 0.58 14.92
N CYS A 228 5.27 1.61 15.59
CA CYS A 228 6.08 2.48 16.43
C CYS A 228 6.48 1.77 17.74
N GLY A 229 7.65 2.10 18.29
CA GLY A 229 8.03 1.66 19.64
C GLY A 229 8.50 0.20 19.78
N LEU A 230 8.69 -0.52 18.67
CA LEU A 230 9.22 -1.90 18.66
C LEU A 230 10.74 -1.97 18.93
N GLY A 231 11.42 -0.82 18.95
CA GLY A 231 12.85 -0.73 19.20
C GLY A 231 13.71 -1.00 17.94
N PRO A 232 15.04 -1.09 18.11
CA PRO A 232 15.96 -1.39 17.03
C PRO A 232 15.90 -2.87 16.62
N GLU A 233 16.44 -3.18 15.44
CA GLU A 233 16.74 -4.55 15.02
C GLU A 233 15.53 -5.49 14.97
N THR A 234 14.46 -4.97 14.38
CA THR A 234 13.18 -5.68 14.21
C THR A 234 13.11 -6.50 12.91
N ASP A 235 14.26 -6.90 12.37
CA ASP A 235 14.34 -7.73 11.17
C ASP A 235 13.54 -9.04 11.40
N GLY A 236 12.73 -9.43 10.42
CA GLY A 236 11.84 -10.60 10.51
C GLY A 236 10.47 -10.34 11.17
N VAL A 237 10.22 -9.12 11.67
CA VAL A 237 8.86 -8.70 12.06
C VAL A 237 8.06 -8.27 10.83
N THR A 238 6.84 -8.75 10.71
CA THR A 238 5.91 -8.37 9.63
C THR A 238 4.57 -7.91 10.18
N ILE A 239 4.04 -6.82 9.65
CA ILE A 239 2.76 -6.25 10.06
C ILE A 239 1.91 -5.98 8.81
N ASP A 240 0.78 -6.67 8.69
CA ASP A 240 -0.23 -6.41 7.65
C ASP A 240 -1.37 -5.57 8.23
N ILE A 241 -1.72 -4.49 7.55
CA ILE A 241 -2.64 -3.45 8.03
C ILE A 241 -3.85 -3.36 7.09
N TYR A 242 -5.03 -3.66 7.63
CA TYR A 242 -6.30 -3.63 6.89
C TYR A 242 -7.31 -2.64 7.48
N GLY A 243 -7.91 -1.85 6.60
CA GLY A 243 -8.82 -0.75 6.98
C GLY A 243 -8.14 0.61 6.77
N SER A 244 -8.62 1.61 7.49
CA SER A 244 -8.09 2.98 7.42
C SER A 244 -7.14 3.20 8.59
N SER A 245 -5.82 3.13 8.35
CA SER A 245 -4.83 3.47 9.37
C SER A 245 -4.79 4.97 9.64
N GLY A 246 -4.53 5.35 10.88
CA GLY A 246 -4.28 6.72 11.29
C GLY A 246 -2.85 7.19 11.05
N ASP A 247 -2.58 8.42 11.50
CA ASP A 247 -1.27 9.06 11.40
C ASP A 247 -0.13 8.28 12.08
N TYR A 248 1.10 8.60 11.68
CA TYR A 248 2.36 8.12 12.28
C TYR A 248 2.63 6.62 12.17
N LEU A 249 1.83 5.86 11.44
CA LEU A 249 2.15 4.46 11.13
C LEU A 249 3.60 4.35 10.61
N ALA A 250 4.30 3.27 10.98
CA ALA A 250 5.71 3.02 10.63
C ALA A 250 6.72 4.09 11.09
N SER A 251 6.38 4.97 12.03
CA SER A 251 7.37 5.95 12.51
C SER A 251 8.46 5.30 13.34
N GLY A 252 9.71 5.61 13.02
CA GLY A 252 10.90 5.13 13.74
C GLY A 252 11.21 3.64 13.58
N ILE A 253 10.62 2.96 12.58
CA ILE A 253 10.91 1.55 12.37
C ILE A 253 12.38 1.30 11.98
N ASP A 254 12.88 0.14 12.40
CA ASP A 254 14.28 -0.25 12.25
C ASP A 254 14.41 -1.76 11.97
N GLY A 255 14.00 -2.18 10.76
CA GLY A 255 14.19 -3.55 10.25
C GLY A 255 12.91 -4.25 9.79
N LEU A 256 11.79 -4.03 10.49
CA LEU A 256 10.52 -4.67 10.18
C LEU A 256 9.93 -4.32 8.81
N THR A 257 8.99 -5.14 8.35
CA THR A 257 8.18 -4.89 7.15
C THR A 257 6.73 -4.56 7.53
N ILE A 258 6.20 -3.45 7.02
CA ILE A 258 4.76 -3.14 7.11
C ILE A 258 4.14 -3.08 5.72
N THR A 259 3.01 -3.74 5.54
CA THR A 259 2.17 -3.65 4.34
C THR A 259 0.82 -3.05 4.72
N VAL A 260 0.45 -1.94 4.07
CA VAL A 260 -0.86 -1.30 4.20
C VAL A 260 -1.72 -1.67 3.01
N HIS A 261 -2.81 -2.40 3.25
CA HIS A 261 -3.74 -2.92 2.24
C HIS A 261 -4.85 -1.92 1.90
N GLY A 262 -4.43 -0.70 1.57
CA GLY A 262 -5.29 0.45 1.32
C GLY A 262 -4.53 1.77 1.39
N ASN A 263 -5.25 2.85 1.69
CA ASN A 263 -4.67 4.17 1.89
C ASN A 263 -4.12 4.31 3.32
N ALA A 264 -3.11 5.16 3.48
CA ALA A 264 -2.59 5.59 4.77
C ALA A 264 -2.73 7.11 4.94
N GLN A 265 -2.88 7.56 6.18
CA GLN A 265 -3.03 8.98 6.52
C GLN A 265 -1.68 9.72 6.55
N ASP A 266 -1.60 10.80 7.34
CA ASP A 266 -0.49 11.72 7.35
C ASP A 266 0.69 11.16 8.16
N GLN A 267 1.87 11.73 7.93
CA GLN A 267 3.06 11.51 8.76
C GLN A 267 3.51 10.04 8.81
N LEU A 268 3.14 9.27 7.79
CA LEU A 268 3.55 7.89 7.62
C LEU A 268 5.07 7.79 7.55
N GLY A 269 5.68 6.91 8.34
CA GLY A 269 7.10 6.58 8.21
C GLY A 269 8.05 7.71 8.62
N GLN A 270 7.68 8.55 9.61
CA GLN A 270 8.63 9.52 10.12
C GLN A 270 9.89 8.82 10.63
N ILE A 271 11.06 9.43 10.39
CA ILE A 271 12.36 9.01 10.95
C ILE A 271 12.68 7.51 10.77
N ILE A 272 12.11 6.84 9.75
CA ILE A 272 12.44 5.44 9.42
C ILE A 272 13.94 5.29 9.29
N LYS A 273 14.50 4.31 10.00
CA LYS A 273 15.93 4.02 9.96
C LYS A 273 16.28 3.01 8.86
N ARG A 274 15.58 1.87 8.85
CA ARG A 274 15.65 0.84 7.80
C ARG A 274 14.40 -0.06 7.90
N GLY A 275 14.23 -0.98 6.96
CA GLY A 275 13.08 -1.87 6.87
C GLY A 275 12.32 -1.62 5.57
N LYS A 276 11.12 -2.20 5.46
CA LYS A 276 10.29 -2.11 4.26
C LYS A 276 8.89 -1.58 4.60
N LEU A 277 8.41 -0.62 3.81
CA LEU A 277 7.04 -0.11 3.92
C LEU A 277 6.37 -0.18 2.55
N VAL A 278 5.23 -0.86 2.47
CA VAL A 278 4.45 -1.00 1.23
C VAL A 278 3.05 -0.46 1.47
N VAL A 279 2.55 0.37 0.57
CA VAL A 279 1.18 0.93 0.63
C VAL A 279 0.47 0.67 -0.69
N HIS A 280 -0.62 -0.10 -0.64
CA HIS A 280 -1.48 -0.44 -1.79
C HIS A 280 -2.49 0.66 -2.16
N GLY A 281 -2.24 1.89 -1.72
CA GLY A 281 -3.11 3.05 -1.90
C GLY A 281 -2.33 4.36 -1.87
N ASP A 282 -3.02 5.44 -1.53
CA ASP A 282 -2.44 6.78 -1.37
C ASP A 282 -1.87 6.97 0.05
N VAL A 283 -0.93 7.93 0.18
CA VAL A 283 -0.37 8.38 1.47
C VAL A 283 -0.60 9.87 1.69
N GLY A 284 -0.79 10.25 2.95
CA GLY A 284 -1.07 11.63 3.36
C GLY A 284 0.13 12.58 3.37
N GLN A 285 -0.07 13.72 4.02
CA GLN A 285 0.89 14.82 4.13
C GLN A 285 2.12 14.40 4.94
N THR A 286 3.29 14.95 4.58
CA THR A 286 4.52 14.80 5.37
C THR A 286 4.98 13.34 5.55
N PHE A 287 4.60 12.47 4.62
CA PHE A 287 5.08 11.09 4.57
C PHE A 287 6.63 11.07 4.51
N MET A 288 7.25 10.22 5.32
CA MET A 288 8.69 10.09 5.51
C MET A 288 9.42 11.35 5.97
N TYR A 289 8.77 12.17 6.80
CA TYR A 289 9.45 13.27 7.49
C TYR A 289 10.72 12.79 8.20
N GLY A 290 11.87 13.38 7.86
CA GLY A 290 13.12 13.15 8.57
C GLY A 290 13.70 11.73 8.45
N ALA A 291 13.22 10.93 7.49
CA ALA A 291 13.67 9.54 7.30
C ALA A 291 15.18 9.43 7.10
N LYS A 292 15.77 8.32 7.57
CA LYS A 292 17.22 8.02 7.48
C LYS A 292 17.53 6.93 6.46
N GLY A 293 16.55 6.09 6.14
CA GLY A 293 16.67 4.93 5.26
C GLY A 293 15.33 4.30 4.95
N GLY A 294 15.35 3.01 4.63
CA GLY A 294 14.18 2.20 4.31
C GLY A 294 13.91 2.07 2.81
N ASP A 295 13.34 0.92 2.44
CA ASP A 295 12.83 0.64 1.10
C ASP A 295 11.30 0.81 1.12
N VAL A 296 10.77 1.82 0.43
CA VAL A 296 9.36 2.21 0.52
C VAL A 296 8.69 2.24 -0.84
N PHE A 297 7.50 1.64 -0.93
CA PHE A 297 6.77 1.45 -2.18
C PHE A 297 5.32 1.90 -2.03
N ILE A 298 4.91 2.87 -2.84
CA ILE A 298 3.57 3.45 -2.83
C ILE A 298 2.89 3.18 -4.18
N LEU A 299 1.75 2.48 -4.16
CA LEU A 299 0.95 2.23 -5.36
C LEU A 299 0.27 3.51 -5.86
N GLY A 300 -0.27 4.29 -4.95
CA GLY A 300 -0.99 5.52 -5.25
C GLY A 300 -0.10 6.74 -5.24
N ASN A 301 -0.70 7.83 -4.79
CA ASN A 301 -0.11 9.15 -4.73
C ASN A 301 0.37 9.49 -3.31
N GLY A 302 1.28 10.45 -3.19
CA GLY A 302 1.53 11.17 -1.95
C GLY A 302 0.81 12.52 -1.92
N ALA A 303 0.55 13.05 -0.73
CA ALA A 303 0.10 14.43 -0.59
C ALA A 303 1.30 15.41 -0.60
N GLY A 304 1.24 16.50 0.15
CA GLY A 304 2.30 17.52 0.22
C GLY A 304 3.46 17.13 1.14
N ARG A 305 4.63 17.71 0.85
CA ARG A 305 5.89 17.56 1.62
C ARG A 305 6.39 16.11 1.81
N PRO A 306 6.28 15.21 0.83
CA PRO A 306 6.81 13.87 0.98
C PRO A 306 8.35 13.91 1.06
N LEU A 307 8.93 13.12 1.97
CA LEU A 307 10.37 13.01 2.27
C LEU A 307 11.06 14.28 2.78
N ILE A 308 10.32 15.28 3.27
CA ILE A 308 10.94 16.50 3.80
C ILE A 308 11.97 16.19 4.89
N ASN A 309 13.13 16.85 4.83
CA ASN A 309 14.26 16.68 5.76
C ASN A 309 14.83 15.25 5.84
N SER A 310 14.54 14.40 4.85
CA SER A 310 15.12 13.05 4.83
C SER A 310 16.61 13.10 4.52
N VAL A 311 17.37 12.19 5.13
CA VAL A 311 18.83 12.13 5.06
C VAL A 311 19.30 10.70 4.86
N GLY A 312 20.55 10.49 4.48
CA GLY A 312 21.13 9.15 4.42
C GLY A 312 20.67 8.36 3.20
N ARG A 313 19.97 7.23 3.40
CA ARG A 313 19.72 6.22 2.37
C ARG A 313 18.24 5.84 2.11
N PRO A 314 17.25 6.75 2.20
CA PRO A 314 15.86 6.42 1.88
C PRO A 314 15.72 6.09 0.39
N LYS A 315 15.03 4.99 0.08
CA LYS A 315 14.84 4.49 -1.29
C LYS A 315 13.34 4.31 -1.53
N VAL A 316 12.76 5.18 -2.33
CA VAL A 316 11.31 5.31 -2.41
C VAL A 316 10.81 5.19 -3.84
N VAL A 317 9.76 4.40 -4.06
CA VAL A 317 8.99 4.35 -5.31
C VAL A 317 7.60 4.90 -5.08
N ILE A 318 7.21 5.92 -5.84
CA ILE A 318 5.86 6.48 -5.88
C ILE A 318 5.32 6.24 -7.29
N ASN A 319 4.34 5.36 -7.43
CA ASN A 319 3.79 5.04 -8.75
C ASN A 319 2.87 6.15 -9.28
N GLY A 320 2.08 6.74 -8.40
CA GLY A 320 1.28 7.92 -8.68
C GLY A 320 2.11 9.18 -8.83
N THR A 321 1.55 10.26 -8.31
CA THR A 321 2.24 11.54 -8.19
C THR A 321 2.31 11.97 -6.72
N CYS A 322 2.88 13.13 -6.44
CA CYS A 322 2.63 13.86 -5.21
C CYS A 322 2.32 15.34 -5.45
N LEU A 323 1.97 16.06 -4.37
CA LEU A 323 1.76 17.51 -4.41
C LEU A 323 3.09 18.24 -4.16
N ASP A 324 3.03 19.49 -3.70
CA ASP A 324 4.18 20.37 -3.52
C ASP A 324 5.27 19.79 -2.58
N PHE A 325 6.50 20.26 -2.79
CA PHE A 325 7.65 20.02 -1.91
C PHE A 325 8.12 18.57 -1.80
N LEU A 326 8.03 17.79 -2.88
CA LEU A 326 8.66 16.46 -2.90
C LEU A 326 10.17 16.57 -2.68
N ALA A 327 10.64 15.87 -1.64
CA ALA A 327 12.04 15.81 -1.23
C ALA A 327 12.64 17.20 -0.97
N GLU A 328 11.87 18.06 -0.29
CA GLU A 328 12.39 19.29 0.30
C GLU A 328 13.46 19.00 1.37
N SER A 329 14.58 19.72 1.33
CA SER A 329 15.72 19.55 2.22
C SER A 329 16.26 18.11 2.25
N PHE A 330 16.26 17.44 1.09
CA PHE A 330 16.77 16.08 0.96
C PHE A 330 18.30 16.06 1.02
N MET A 331 18.86 15.34 2.00
CA MET A 331 20.30 15.29 2.28
C MET A 331 20.79 13.84 2.20
N ALA A 332 20.52 13.19 1.07
CA ALA A 332 20.67 11.75 0.93
C ALA A 332 21.94 11.30 0.18
N GLY A 333 22.99 12.12 0.09
CA GLY A 333 24.27 11.73 -0.53
C GLY A 333 24.19 11.36 -2.01
N ASN A 334 25.12 10.58 -2.55
CA ASN A 334 25.07 10.14 -3.95
C ASN A 334 24.35 8.77 -4.06
N PRO A 335 23.26 8.63 -4.84
CA PRO A 335 22.58 7.34 -5.03
C PRO A 335 23.51 6.21 -5.46
N LEU A 336 24.47 6.48 -6.35
CA LEU A 336 25.44 5.49 -6.84
C LEU A 336 26.52 5.13 -5.80
N ALA A 337 26.57 5.85 -4.68
CA ALA A 337 27.45 5.56 -3.55
C ALA A 337 26.64 5.15 -2.29
N GLY A 338 25.44 4.58 -2.48
CA GLY A 338 24.59 4.11 -1.39
C GLY A 338 23.72 5.19 -0.72
N GLY A 339 23.65 6.37 -1.31
CA GLY A 339 22.73 7.44 -0.93
C GLY A 339 21.27 7.13 -1.29
N GLY A 340 20.37 8.00 -0.82
CA GLY A 340 18.93 7.89 -1.06
C GLY A 340 18.45 8.52 -2.35
N PHE A 341 17.30 8.04 -2.84
CA PHE A 341 16.66 8.52 -4.05
C PHE A 341 15.15 8.26 -4.03
N VAL A 342 14.44 8.93 -4.93
CA VAL A 342 13.01 8.73 -5.19
C VAL A 342 12.80 8.36 -6.66
N ILE A 343 11.96 7.38 -6.93
CA ILE A 343 11.41 7.08 -8.26
C ILE A 343 9.96 7.61 -8.27
N LEU A 344 9.64 8.48 -9.22
CA LEU A 344 8.31 9.05 -9.41
C LEU A 344 7.78 8.63 -10.79
N ASN A 345 6.82 7.69 -10.83
CA ASN A 345 6.35 7.14 -12.10
C ASN A 345 5.22 7.98 -12.74
N GLY A 346 4.44 8.74 -11.99
CA GLY A 346 3.40 9.60 -12.57
C GLY A 346 2.36 8.82 -13.37
N ILE A 347 1.94 7.65 -12.90
CA ILE A 347 0.94 6.79 -13.54
C ILE A 347 -0.26 6.53 -12.60
N ARG A 348 -1.33 5.96 -13.13
CA ARG A 348 -2.38 5.31 -12.35
C ARG A 348 -2.73 3.98 -13.00
N LEU A 349 -3.32 3.08 -12.22
CA LEU A 349 -4.02 1.93 -12.77
C LEU A 349 -5.47 2.33 -13.09
N ASP A 350 -5.96 1.97 -14.27
CA ASP A 350 -7.39 2.10 -14.59
C ASP A 350 -8.23 1.01 -13.90
N GLU A 351 -9.53 1.01 -14.19
CA GLU A 351 -10.48 0.05 -13.60
C GLU A 351 -10.18 -1.40 -13.99
N ASP A 352 -9.51 -1.62 -15.12
CA ASP A 352 -9.14 -2.95 -15.62
C ASP A 352 -7.71 -3.35 -15.19
N GLY A 353 -7.01 -2.47 -14.46
CA GLY A 353 -5.66 -2.70 -13.97
C GLY A 353 -4.54 -2.37 -14.96
N LYS A 354 -4.83 -1.62 -16.03
CA LYS A 354 -3.82 -1.17 -16.98
C LYS A 354 -3.14 0.11 -16.53
N VAL A 355 -1.86 0.22 -16.82
CA VAL A 355 -1.07 1.43 -16.58
C VAL A 355 -1.53 2.55 -17.51
N VAL A 356 -1.89 3.70 -16.92
CA VAL A 356 -2.26 4.92 -17.63
C VAL A 356 -1.39 6.07 -17.13
N PRO A 357 -0.65 6.76 -18.02
CA PRO A 357 0.10 7.95 -17.64
C PRO A 357 -0.80 9.05 -17.10
N LEU A 358 -0.35 9.74 -16.05
CA LEU A 358 -1.03 10.95 -15.59
C LEU A 358 -0.79 12.10 -16.59
N PRO A 359 -1.76 13.01 -16.76
CA PRO A 359 -1.58 14.18 -17.63
C PRO A 359 -0.36 15.02 -17.24
N GLU A 360 -0.12 15.14 -15.93
CA GLU A 360 1.03 15.79 -15.31
C GLU A 360 1.70 14.78 -14.38
N PRO A 361 2.92 14.29 -14.69
CA PRO A 361 3.64 13.33 -13.84
C PRO A 361 3.93 13.89 -12.44
N TYR A 362 4.08 15.20 -12.34
CA TYR A 362 4.21 15.96 -11.11
C TYR A 362 3.45 17.30 -11.26
N PRO A 363 2.28 17.48 -10.62
CA PRO A 363 1.50 18.72 -10.65
C PRO A 363 1.97 19.74 -9.61
N GLY A 364 2.85 19.34 -8.68
CA GLY A 364 3.33 20.20 -7.61
C GLY A 364 4.35 21.24 -8.07
N SER A 365 4.74 22.07 -7.11
CA SER A 365 5.82 23.05 -7.17
C SER A 365 6.94 22.68 -6.20
N ASN A 366 8.06 23.41 -6.24
CA ASN A 366 9.17 23.25 -5.29
C ASN A 366 9.73 21.82 -5.20
N LEU A 367 9.76 21.11 -6.33
CA LEU A 367 10.37 19.80 -6.45
C LEU A 367 11.85 19.90 -6.07
N PHE A 368 12.25 19.03 -5.14
CA PHE A 368 13.63 18.88 -4.71
C PHE A 368 14.23 20.17 -4.12
N SER A 369 13.39 20.95 -3.44
CA SER A 369 13.80 22.24 -2.88
C SER A 369 14.85 22.09 -1.79
N LEU A 370 15.86 22.96 -1.75
CA LEU A 370 16.91 22.95 -0.71
C LEU A 370 17.67 21.62 -0.55
N ALA A 371 17.55 20.69 -1.50
CA ALA A 371 18.24 19.43 -1.45
C ALA A 371 19.77 19.64 -1.59
N SER A 372 20.55 18.89 -0.82
CA SER A 372 22.02 18.89 -0.89
C SER A 372 22.60 17.54 -1.26
N GLY A 373 21.76 16.50 -1.35
CA GLY A 373 22.13 15.17 -1.82
C GLY A 373 20.90 14.34 -2.18
N GLY A 374 21.13 13.29 -2.95
CA GLY A 374 20.14 12.35 -3.48
C GLY A 374 19.82 12.61 -4.94
N ALA A 375 18.85 11.88 -5.47
CA ALA A 375 18.28 12.14 -6.78
C ALA A 375 16.79 11.79 -6.83
N ILE A 376 16.09 12.36 -7.80
CA ILE A 376 14.76 11.90 -8.19
C ILE A 376 14.84 11.37 -9.63
N TYR A 377 14.36 10.16 -9.86
CA TYR A 377 14.18 9.57 -11.17
C TYR A 377 12.70 9.69 -11.55
N VAL A 378 12.39 10.65 -12.42
CA VAL A 378 11.02 10.95 -12.81
C VAL A 378 10.74 10.31 -14.17
N ARG A 379 9.69 9.49 -14.26
CA ARG A 379 9.14 9.02 -15.53
C ARG A 379 8.45 10.18 -16.23
N ASP A 380 9.08 10.72 -17.26
CA ASP A 380 8.58 11.89 -17.97
C ASP A 380 9.01 11.90 -19.45
N PRO A 381 8.46 10.97 -20.24
CA PRO A 381 8.84 10.77 -21.64
C PRO A 381 8.50 11.96 -22.55
N HIS A 382 7.60 12.85 -22.12
CA HIS A 382 7.18 14.02 -22.88
C HIS A 382 7.69 15.34 -22.29
N HIS A 383 8.63 15.27 -21.34
CA HIS A 383 9.30 16.42 -20.75
C HIS A 383 8.33 17.45 -20.13
N LYS A 384 7.25 16.97 -19.52
CA LYS A 384 6.20 17.80 -18.91
C LYS A 384 6.60 18.44 -17.59
N VAL A 385 7.53 17.83 -16.85
CA VAL A 385 8.10 18.45 -15.65
C VAL A 385 9.10 19.52 -16.10
N VAL A 386 8.88 20.76 -15.68
CA VAL A 386 9.65 21.92 -16.16
C VAL A 386 10.59 22.48 -15.09
N ASN A 387 11.59 23.25 -15.50
CA ASN A 387 12.58 23.84 -14.58
C ASN A 387 11.93 24.74 -13.51
N GLN A 388 10.81 25.39 -13.81
CA GLN A 388 10.08 26.26 -12.87
C GLN A 388 9.48 25.48 -11.70
N GLN A 389 9.28 24.16 -11.85
CA GLN A 389 8.85 23.30 -10.74
C GLN A 389 10.02 22.90 -9.85
N LEU A 390 11.27 23.00 -10.33
CA LEU A 390 12.47 22.71 -9.56
C LEU A 390 12.86 23.94 -8.73
N ASN A 391 13.18 23.77 -7.46
CA ASN A 391 13.65 24.88 -6.60
C ASN A 391 15.03 24.57 -5.99
N GLY A 392 16.06 24.53 -6.83
CA GLY A 392 17.40 24.09 -6.44
C GLY A 392 17.76 22.69 -6.94
N GLY A 393 16.91 22.08 -7.76
CA GLY A 393 17.23 20.93 -8.59
C GLY A 393 17.61 21.30 -10.02
N LYS A 394 18.25 20.38 -10.74
CA LYS A 394 18.49 20.45 -12.19
C LYS A 394 18.27 19.09 -12.84
N PHE A 395 17.81 19.09 -14.08
CA PHE A 395 17.78 17.88 -14.89
C PHE A 395 19.19 17.47 -15.32
N THR A 396 19.41 16.16 -15.35
CA THR A 396 20.62 15.49 -15.82
C THR A 396 20.20 14.25 -16.60
N ALA A 397 21.07 13.79 -17.50
CA ALA A 397 20.82 12.56 -18.24
C ALA A 397 20.80 11.36 -17.28
N LEU A 398 19.91 10.40 -17.57
CA LEU A 398 19.93 9.09 -16.93
C LEU A 398 21.12 8.30 -17.48
N THR A 399 22.00 7.82 -16.62
CA THR A 399 23.11 6.95 -17.02
C THR A 399 22.74 5.47 -16.92
N ALA A 400 23.51 4.58 -17.54
CA ALA A 400 23.33 3.13 -17.39
C ALA A 400 23.43 2.69 -15.92
N ALA A 401 24.39 3.24 -15.15
CA ALA A 401 24.52 2.94 -13.73
C ALA A 401 23.32 3.42 -12.90
N ASP A 402 22.71 4.54 -13.29
CA ASP A 402 21.46 4.99 -12.68
C ASP A 402 20.31 4.02 -12.96
N TRP A 403 20.23 3.54 -14.21
CA TRP A 403 19.22 2.56 -14.59
C TRP A 403 19.38 1.24 -13.84
N ASP A 404 20.60 0.68 -13.81
CA ASP A 404 20.89 -0.55 -13.07
C ASP A 404 20.51 -0.44 -11.60
N LEU A 405 20.74 0.74 -10.99
CA LEU A 405 20.35 1.02 -9.62
C LEU A 405 18.82 0.99 -9.45
N ILE A 406 18.05 1.68 -10.31
CA ILE A 406 16.60 1.81 -10.11
C ILE A 406 15.82 0.59 -10.62
N LEU A 407 16.38 -0.19 -11.54
CA LEU A 407 15.74 -1.37 -12.12
C LEU A 407 15.35 -2.39 -11.04
N SER A 408 16.21 -2.65 -10.06
CA SER A 408 15.87 -3.59 -8.97
C SER A 408 14.67 -3.12 -8.14
N TYR A 409 14.50 -1.80 -7.99
CA TYR A 409 13.36 -1.22 -7.28
C TYR A 409 12.09 -1.26 -8.12
N LEU A 410 12.21 -1.05 -9.44
CA LEU A 410 11.09 -1.21 -10.37
C LEU A 410 10.64 -2.68 -10.48
N GLN A 411 11.55 -3.65 -10.37
CA GLN A 411 11.23 -5.08 -10.32
C GLN A 411 10.54 -5.48 -9.00
N GLU A 412 10.99 -4.96 -7.86
CA GLU A 412 10.27 -5.17 -6.60
C GLU A 412 8.89 -4.51 -6.64
N ASN A 413 8.79 -3.32 -7.25
CA ASN A 413 7.52 -2.64 -7.50
C ASN A 413 6.58 -3.47 -8.39
N GLU A 414 7.10 -4.11 -9.43
CA GLU A 414 6.37 -5.07 -10.27
C GLU A 414 5.88 -6.26 -9.45
N ARG A 415 6.72 -6.84 -8.61
CA ARG A 415 6.33 -7.95 -7.73
C ARG A 415 5.20 -7.55 -6.78
N LEU A 416 5.31 -6.39 -6.15
CA LEU A 416 4.34 -5.88 -5.17
C LEU A 416 3.00 -5.49 -5.80
N PHE A 417 3.02 -4.77 -6.93
CA PHE A 417 1.81 -4.13 -7.47
C PHE A 417 1.35 -4.67 -8.82
N GLY A 418 2.22 -5.40 -9.55
CA GLY A 418 1.93 -5.93 -10.89
C GLY A 418 2.07 -4.90 -12.01
N ILE A 419 2.77 -3.81 -11.73
CA ILE A 419 3.12 -2.79 -12.71
C ILE A 419 4.40 -3.26 -13.38
N LYS A 420 4.30 -3.81 -14.60
CA LYS A 420 5.48 -4.34 -15.27
C LYS A 420 6.47 -3.23 -15.59
N VAL A 421 7.76 -3.52 -15.49
CA VAL A 421 8.80 -2.56 -15.94
C VAL A 421 8.59 -2.21 -17.42
N GLU A 422 8.18 -3.18 -18.24
CA GLU A 422 7.83 -2.96 -19.65
C GLU A 422 6.65 -1.98 -19.83
N ASP A 423 5.62 -2.07 -18.98
CA ASP A 423 4.48 -1.13 -19.03
C ASP A 423 4.92 0.30 -18.69
N LEU A 424 5.90 0.45 -17.78
CA LEU A 424 6.49 1.75 -17.46
C LEU A 424 7.32 2.31 -18.62
N LEU A 425 8.07 1.46 -19.33
CA LEU A 425 8.87 1.84 -20.50
C LEU A 425 8.04 2.02 -21.77
N THR A 426 6.78 1.58 -21.77
CA THR A 426 5.88 1.75 -22.91
C THR A 426 5.34 3.19 -22.96
N VAL A 427 5.60 3.86 -24.08
CA VAL A 427 5.15 5.22 -24.38
C VAL A 427 4.48 5.22 -25.74
N ASP A 428 3.27 5.76 -25.83
CA ASP A 428 2.49 5.81 -27.09
C ASP A 428 2.41 4.46 -27.84
N GLY A 429 2.32 3.36 -27.08
CA GLY A 429 2.23 2.00 -27.61
C GLY A 429 3.54 1.37 -28.07
N ARG A 430 4.69 1.99 -27.77
CA ARG A 430 6.03 1.45 -28.09
C ARG A 430 6.88 1.34 -26.85
N VAL A 431 7.62 0.25 -26.72
CA VAL A 431 8.63 0.10 -25.66
C VAL A 431 9.83 0.98 -26.01
N CYS A 432 10.10 1.97 -25.17
CA CYS A 432 11.19 2.91 -25.32
C CYS A 432 12.40 2.53 -24.46
N LYS A 433 13.55 3.14 -24.73
CA LYS A 433 14.72 2.95 -23.89
C LYS A 433 14.56 3.70 -22.56
N PRO A 434 15.16 3.22 -21.45
CA PRO A 434 15.05 3.89 -20.16
C PRO A 434 15.41 5.38 -20.17
N GLU A 435 16.47 5.76 -20.89
CA GLU A 435 16.94 7.14 -21.02
C GLU A 435 15.99 8.06 -21.81
N GLU A 436 15.07 7.50 -22.58
CA GLU A 436 14.01 8.23 -23.30
C GLU A 436 12.77 8.45 -22.41
N VAL A 437 12.62 7.64 -21.35
CA VAL A 437 11.43 7.59 -20.51
C VAL A 437 11.65 8.27 -19.16
N TYR A 438 12.83 8.08 -18.56
CA TYR A 438 13.17 8.59 -17.24
C TYR A 438 14.19 9.72 -17.32
N ARG A 439 13.93 10.78 -16.54
CA ARG A 439 14.85 11.92 -16.37
C ARG A 439 15.31 11.99 -14.93
N LYS A 440 16.57 12.35 -14.73
CA LYS A 440 17.19 12.43 -13.40
C LYS A 440 17.24 13.88 -12.92
N VAL A 441 16.68 14.16 -11.75
CA VAL A 441 16.82 15.43 -11.05
C VAL A 441 17.89 15.30 -9.96
N THR A 442 18.86 16.21 -9.95
CA THR A 442 19.95 16.26 -8.97
C THR A 442 20.03 17.65 -8.33
N PRO A 443 20.63 17.81 -7.15
CA PRO A 443 20.67 19.11 -6.51
C PRO A 443 21.68 20.01 -7.24
N VAL A 444 21.38 21.29 -7.31
CA VAL A 444 22.35 22.30 -7.73
C VAL A 444 23.35 22.48 -6.59
N ALA A 445 24.65 22.44 -6.91
CA ALA A 445 25.69 22.68 -5.91
C ALA A 445 25.51 24.08 -5.31
N LEU A 446 25.15 24.15 -4.03
CA LEU A 446 25.05 25.42 -3.31
C LEU A 446 26.46 26.01 -3.17
N LYS A 447 26.67 27.27 -3.61
CA LYS A 447 27.96 27.98 -3.54
C LYS A 447 28.58 28.00 -2.12
N ALA A 448 27.77 27.87 -1.07
CA ALA A 448 28.22 27.78 0.31
C ALA A 448 28.90 26.44 0.67
N LEU A 449 28.45 25.32 0.09
CA LEU A 449 29.03 23.99 0.31
C LEU A 449 30.33 23.78 -0.48
N ALA A 450 30.47 24.45 -1.63
CA ALA A 450 31.71 24.44 -2.42
C ALA A 450 32.91 25.03 -1.66
N LYS A 451 32.69 25.98 -0.73
CA LYS A 451 33.75 26.55 0.11
C LYS A 451 34.22 25.62 1.23
N VAL A 452 33.37 24.69 1.69
CA VAL A 452 33.72 23.74 2.76
C VAL A 452 34.55 22.57 2.21
N ALA A 453 34.27 22.14 0.98
CA ALA A 453 35.03 21.07 0.31
C ALA A 453 36.47 21.47 -0.08
N THR A 454 36.80 22.76 -0.09
CA THR A 454 38.13 23.29 -0.43
C THR A 454 39.04 23.55 0.78
N LEU A 455 38.62 23.20 2.00
CA LEU A 455 39.48 23.34 3.18
C LEU A 455 40.37 22.09 3.33
N PRO A 456 41.71 22.21 3.29
CA PRO A 456 42.59 21.05 3.47
C PRO A 456 42.41 20.46 4.87
N GLY A 457 42.19 19.14 4.92
CA GLY A 457 41.99 18.40 6.16
C GLY A 457 43.17 18.57 7.11
N LYS A 458 42.90 18.97 8.35
CA LYS A 458 43.89 18.90 9.44
C LYS A 458 44.21 17.43 9.70
N GLU A 459 45.37 16.98 9.23
CA GLU A 459 45.98 15.73 9.69
C GLU A 459 46.08 15.75 11.22
N LYS A 460 45.45 14.77 11.88
CA LYS A 460 45.70 14.48 13.29
C LYS A 460 47.13 13.95 13.41
N LYS A 461 48.07 14.80 13.82
CA LYS A 461 49.36 14.36 14.37
C LYS A 461 49.08 13.49 15.60
N GLN A 462 49.26 12.17 15.47
CA GLN A 462 49.52 11.30 16.60
C GLN A 462 50.88 11.68 17.20
N THR A 463 50.86 12.34 18.35
CA THR A 463 52.05 12.41 19.21
C THR A 463 52.11 11.13 20.03
N ALA A 464 52.98 10.21 19.61
CA ALA A 464 53.57 9.24 20.51
C ALA A 464 54.48 10.00 21.49
N LYS A 465 54.30 9.78 22.80
CA LYS A 465 55.34 10.03 23.80
C LYS A 465 55.51 8.76 24.61
N ALA A 466 56.77 8.33 24.64
CA ALA A 466 57.34 7.31 25.49
C ALA A 466 57.22 7.66 26.98
#